data_AF-K6WH78-F1
#
_entry.id   AF-K6WH78-F1
#
_cell.length_a   1.000
_cell.length_b   1.000
_cell.length_c   1.000
_cell.angle_alpha   90.00
_cell.angle_beta   90.00
_cell.angle_gamma   90.00
#
_symmetry.space_group_name_H-M   'P 1'
#
loop_
_entity.id
_entity.type
_entity.pdbx_description
1 polymer ?
#
loop_
_entity_poly.entity_id
_entity_poly.type
_entity_poly.pdbx_seq_one_letter_code
_entity_poly.pdbx_strand_id
1 'polypeptide(L)'
;MTGHDENVSFHFQSIGGYGACGKTRERVHNGSATVLRGGFSVANMAETPERFEVHESGALFHGTRADLQVGEYLVPGHQSNYRPEHTANYIYMTKVLDGAVLAAEMARGDGRCRVYIVEPQGPVEDDPNVTDKKFPGNPTHSYRSDRPVQVIGEMTDWEPHSPEYLQRFREGLEVLRREGRAVLYD
;
A
#
# COMPACT_ATOMS: atom_id res chain seq x y z
N MET A 1 -5.28 -28.98 12.89
CA MET A 1 -5.89 -27.65 12.95
C MET A 1 -4.82 -26.66 12.51
N THR A 2 -4.75 -26.38 11.22
CA THR A 2 -3.84 -25.39 10.65
C THR A 2 -4.46 -24.02 10.95
N GLY A 3 -3.90 -23.32 11.94
CA GLY A 3 -4.24 -21.92 12.17
C GLY A 3 -3.70 -21.12 11.00
N HIS A 4 -4.57 -20.75 10.06
CA HIS A 4 -4.25 -19.71 9.10
C HIS A 4 -4.12 -18.42 9.91
N ASP A 5 -3.01 -17.70 9.80
CA ASP A 5 -2.85 -16.38 10.44
C ASP A 5 -3.91 -15.44 9.84
N GLU A 6 -5.02 -15.23 10.55
CA GLU A 6 -6.24 -14.56 10.08
C GLU A 6 -6.11 -13.02 10.02
N ASN A 7 -4.90 -12.47 9.97
CA ASN A 7 -4.69 -11.02 9.97
C ASN A 7 -4.86 -10.46 8.55
N VAL A 8 -6.08 -10.02 8.24
CA VAL A 8 -6.50 -9.63 6.88
C VAL A 8 -6.67 -8.11 6.70
N SER A 9 -6.43 -7.28 7.73
CA SER A 9 -6.83 -5.86 7.65
C SER A 9 -5.65 -4.90 7.81
N PHE A 10 -5.33 -4.13 6.77
CA PHE A 10 -4.27 -3.13 6.81
C PHE A 10 -4.72 -1.70 6.52
N HIS A 11 -4.61 -0.84 7.53
CA HIS A 11 -4.69 0.61 7.43
C HIS A 11 -3.37 1.21 6.98
N PHE A 12 -3.35 2.14 6.03
CA PHE A 12 -2.16 2.96 5.84
C PHE A 12 -2.24 4.14 6.81
N GLN A 13 -1.44 4.14 7.89
CA GLN A 13 -1.33 5.35 8.70
C GLN A 13 -0.45 6.36 7.96
N SER A 14 -0.92 7.60 7.83
CA SER A 14 -0.11 8.73 7.37
C SER A 14 1.09 8.93 8.30
N ILE A 15 2.20 8.26 8.00
CA ILE A 15 3.48 8.54 8.63
C ILE A 15 4.23 9.53 7.75
N GLY A 16 4.78 10.57 8.38
CA GLY A 16 5.72 11.51 7.78
C GLY A 16 7.03 10.90 7.23
N GLY A 17 7.12 9.58 7.05
CA GLY A 17 8.32 8.85 6.62
C GLY A 17 8.61 8.84 5.10
N TYR A 18 7.76 9.47 4.26
CA TYR A 18 8.08 9.70 2.84
C TYR A 18 9.13 10.81 2.68
N GLY A 19 10.32 10.61 3.24
CA GLY A 19 11.53 11.32 2.87
C GLY A 19 12.18 10.58 1.71
N ALA A 20 12.44 11.30 0.62
CA ALA A 20 12.99 10.79 -0.63
C ALA A 20 14.16 9.79 -0.40
N CYS A 21 13.88 8.49 -0.54
CA CYS A 21 14.93 7.51 -0.78
C CYS A 21 15.05 7.40 -2.30
N GLY A 22 15.87 8.28 -2.88
CA GLY A 22 16.14 8.27 -4.31
C GLY A 22 16.76 6.94 -4.73
N LYS A 23 16.06 6.17 -5.57
CA LYS A 23 16.67 5.08 -6.32
C LYS A 23 17.40 5.72 -7.51
N THR A 24 18.67 6.12 -7.34
CA THR A 24 19.52 6.42 -8.50
C THR A 24 19.81 5.12 -9.24
N ARG A 25 19.08 4.86 -10.33
CA ARG A 25 19.49 3.89 -11.35
C ARG A 25 20.59 4.54 -12.22
N GLU A 26 21.82 4.08 -12.07
CA GLU A 26 22.89 4.34 -13.04
C GLU A 26 22.46 3.80 -14.41
N ARG A 27 22.28 4.71 -15.39
CA ARG A 27 22.17 4.34 -16.80
C ARG A 27 23.56 4.12 -17.37
N VAL A 28 23.79 2.89 -17.82
CA VAL A 28 24.90 2.52 -18.71
C VAL A 28 24.77 3.33 -19.99
N HIS A 29 25.79 4.15 -20.29
CA HIS A 29 25.96 4.82 -21.58
C HIS A 29 26.36 3.79 -22.64
N ASN A 30 25.67 3.79 -23.79
CA ASN A 30 26.28 3.60 -25.11
C ASN A 30 25.22 3.86 -26.21
N GLY A 31 25.55 4.71 -27.18
CA GLY A 31 24.82 4.78 -28.45
C GLY A 31 24.47 6.19 -28.91
N SER A 32 25.32 6.74 -29.78
CA SER A 32 25.15 7.99 -30.51
C SER A 32 24.05 7.90 -31.58
N ALA A 33 23.09 8.84 -31.60
CA ALA A 33 22.43 9.31 -32.83
C ALA A 33 21.65 10.62 -32.63
N THR A 34 21.77 11.48 -33.63
CA THR A 34 21.41 12.89 -33.73
C THR A 34 19.94 13.13 -34.15
N VAL A 35 19.27 14.08 -33.45
CA VAL A 35 18.23 15.05 -33.90
C VAL A 35 16.78 14.56 -34.10
N LEU A 36 15.83 15.19 -33.38
CA LEU A 36 14.90 16.21 -33.89
C LEU A 36 14.20 16.94 -32.72
N ARG A 37 14.26 18.28 -32.74
CA ARG A 37 13.50 19.18 -31.86
C ARG A 37 12.01 19.07 -32.20
N GLY A 38 11.20 18.71 -31.20
CA GLY A 38 9.75 18.88 -31.20
C GLY A 38 9.34 19.31 -29.80
N GLY A 39 8.89 20.56 -29.65
CA GLY A 39 8.45 21.10 -28.38
C GLY A 39 7.15 20.43 -27.92
N PHE A 40 7.15 19.92 -26.69
CA PHE A 40 5.94 19.73 -25.92
C PHE A 40 6.09 20.49 -24.61
N SER A 41 5.16 21.43 -24.41
CA SER A 41 5.00 22.23 -23.21
C SER A 41 4.58 21.32 -22.05
N VAL A 42 5.51 20.98 -21.15
CA VAL A 42 5.18 20.39 -19.84
C VAL A 42 4.76 21.52 -18.92
N ALA A 43 3.48 21.91 -19.02
CA ALA A 43 2.83 22.74 -18.02
C ALA A 43 2.11 21.82 -17.02
N ASN A 44 2.55 21.85 -15.77
CA ASN A 44 1.84 21.43 -14.56
C ASN A 44 1.26 20.01 -14.53
N MET A 45 2.08 19.03 -14.14
CA MET A 45 1.60 17.92 -13.32
C MET A 45 2.20 18.12 -11.93
N ALA A 46 1.34 18.39 -10.94
CA ALA A 46 1.75 18.47 -9.54
C ALA A 46 2.50 17.17 -9.19
N GLU A 47 3.67 17.33 -8.55
CA GLU A 47 4.61 16.25 -8.22
C GLU A 47 3.96 15.23 -7.29
N THR A 48 3.27 14.24 -7.87
CA THR A 48 3.00 12.99 -7.20
C THR A 48 4.35 12.28 -7.01
N PRO A 49 4.82 12.02 -5.77
CA PRO A 49 6.05 11.27 -5.55
C PRO A 49 6.04 9.97 -6.36
N GLU A 50 7.18 9.55 -6.95
CA GLU A 50 7.30 8.30 -7.76
C GLU A 50 6.66 7.07 -7.09
N ARG A 51 6.57 7.08 -5.75
CA ARG A 51 5.97 6.01 -4.94
C ARG A 51 4.44 5.92 -4.98
N PHE A 52 3.73 6.88 -5.56
CA PHE A 52 2.27 6.82 -5.71
C PHE A 52 1.84 6.60 -7.16
N GLU A 53 2.72 6.00 -7.96
CA GLU A 53 2.38 5.59 -9.31
C GLU A 53 1.34 4.47 -9.29
N VAL A 54 0.20 4.72 -9.95
CA VAL A 54 -0.83 3.70 -10.15
C VAL A 54 -0.27 2.60 -11.05
N HIS A 55 -0.44 1.35 -10.64
CA HIS A 55 0.02 0.22 -11.43
C HIS A 55 -0.68 0.17 -12.79
N GLU A 56 0.06 -0.12 -13.86
CA GLU A 56 -0.42 -0.09 -15.25
C GLU A 56 -1.66 -0.97 -15.51
N SER A 57 -1.83 -2.05 -14.74
CA SER A 57 -3.00 -2.93 -14.83
C SER A 57 -4.31 -2.26 -14.38
N GLY A 58 -4.24 -1.18 -13.61
CA GLY A 58 -5.40 -0.57 -12.94
C GLY A 58 -6.05 -1.40 -11.81
N ALA A 59 -5.49 -2.59 -11.52
CA ALA A 59 -5.99 -3.51 -10.51
C ALA A 59 -5.87 -2.96 -9.08
N LEU A 60 -6.67 -3.55 -8.18
CA LEU A 60 -6.57 -3.31 -6.74
C LEU A 60 -5.70 -4.40 -6.11
N PHE A 61 -4.85 -3.99 -5.18
CA PHE A 61 -3.93 -4.84 -4.46
C PHE A 61 -4.22 -4.83 -2.98
N HIS A 62 -4.07 -6.00 -2.36
CA HIS A 62 -4.17 -6.20 -0.92
C HIS A 62 -2.88 -6.84 -0.41
N GLY A 63 -2.13 -6.11 0.43
CA GLY A 63 -0.92 -6.61 1.07
C GLY A 63 -1.20 -7.22 2.43
N THR A 64 -0.74 -8.45 2.66
CA THR A 64 -0.95 -9.17 3.93
C THR A 64 0.14 -10.22 4.19
N ARG A 65 0.09 -10.86 5.35
CA ARG A 65 0.82 -12.09 5.67
C ARG A 65 -0.08 -13.33 5.75
N ALA A 66 -1.40 -13.15 5.61
CA ALA A 66 -2.34 -14.26 5.52
C ALA A 66 -2.05 -15.11 4.27
N ASP A 67 -2.10 -16.43 4.43
CA ASP A 67 -1.88 -17.38 3.34
C ASP A 67 -3.20 -17.70 2.64
N LEU A 68 -3.62 -16.78 1.77
CA LEU A 68 -4.86 -16.85 1.00
C LEU A 68 -4.66 -17.53 -0.36
N GLN A 69 -5.71 -18.17 -0.85
CA GLN A 69 -5.77 -18.80 -2.16
C GLN A 69 -6.67 -17.99 -3.12
N VAL A 70 -6.39 -18.11 -4.41
CA VAL A 70 -7.28 -17.55 -5.45
C VAL A 70 -8.67 -18.17 -5.33
N GLY A 71 -9.69 -17.31 -5.36
CA GLY A 71 -11.09 -17.69 -5.14
C GLY A 71 -11.57 -17.50 -3.71
N GLU A 72 -10.67 -17.28 -2.73
CA GLU A 72 -11.07 -16.96 -1.37
C GLU A 72 -11.58 -15.53 -1.23
N TYR A 73 -12.39 -15.31 -0.21
CA TYR A 73 -12.95 -14.02 0.12
C TYR A 73 -12.36 -13.51 1.43
N LEU A 74 -11.79 -12.32 1.37
CA LEU A 74 -11.49 -11.49 2.52
C LEU A 74 -12.82 -10.94 3.02
N VAL A 75 -13.10 -11.05 4.32
CA VAL A 75 -14.31 -10.49 4.95
C VAL A 75 -13.90 -9.53 6.07
N PRO A 76 -14.67 -8.47 6.37
CA PRO A 76 -14.37 -7.66 7.54
C PRO A 76 -14.52 -8.44 8.86
N GLY A 77 -13.96 -7.90 9.95
CA GLY A 77 -14.05 -8.50 11.28
C GLY A 77 -12.75 -9.14 11.80
N HIS A 78 -11.62 -8.95 11.12
CA HIS A 78 -10.32 -9.43 11.56
C HIS A 78 -9.59 -8.41 12.46
N GLN A 79 -8.57 -8.85 13.20
CA GLN A 79 -7.79 -7.95 14.04
C GLN A 79 -7.01 -6.93 13.20
N SER A 80 -6.93 -5.70 13.70
CA SER A 80 -6.13 -4.64 13.08
C SER A 80 -4.63 -4.95 13.20
N ASN A 81 -3.90 -4.63 12.13
CA ASN A 81 -2.44 -4.67 12.11
C ASN A 81 -1.77 -3.62 13.02
N TYR A 82 -2.49 -2.58 13.44
CA TYR A 82 -1.91 -1.43 14.17
C TYR A 82 -2.34 -1.32 15.63
N ARG A 83 -3.54 -1.81 15.94
CA ARG A 83 -4.14 -1.83 17.27
C ARG A 83 -4.65 -3.25 17.56
N PRO A 84 -3.90 -4.09 18.27
CA PRO A 84 -4.26 -5.50 18.51
C PRO A 84 -5.66 -5.71 19.10
N GLU A 85 -6.14 -4.75 19.87
CA GLU A 85 -7.45 -4.72 20.52
C GLU A 85 -8.60 -4.27 19.60
N HIS A 86 -8.31 -3.84 18.37
CA HIS A 86 -9.30 -3.31 17.43
C HIS A 86 -9.66 -4.34 16.36
N THR A 87 -10.95 -4.59 16.19
CA THR A 87 -11.49 -5.39 15.07
C THR A 87 -11.80 -4.46 13.90
N ALA A 88 -11.20 -4.75 12.75
CA ALA A 88 -11.36 -3.94 11.54
C ALA A 88 -12.75 -4.14 10.89
N ASN A 89 -13.47 -3.04 10.69
CA ASN A 89 -14.77 -3.04 10.02
C ASN A 89 -14.67 -3.04 8.48
N TYR A 90 -13.47 -2.80 7.96
CA TYR A 90 -13.22 -2.70 6.53
C TYR A 90 -12.06 -3.60 6.07
N ILE A 91 -12.09 -3.93 4.79
CA ILE A 91 -10.97 -4.49 4.02
C ILE A 91 -10.33 -3.34 3.24
N TYR A 92 -9.01 -3.32 3.21
CA TYR A 92 -8.24 -2.23 2.63
C TYR A 92 -7.48 -2.69 1.40
N MET A 93 -7.41 -1.82 0.40
CA MET A 93 -6.79 -2.11 -0.90
C MET A 93 -6.27 -0.83 -1.55
N THR A 94 -5.35 -0.95 -2.49
CA THR A 94 -4.78 0.20 -3.21
C THR A 94 -4.51 -0.11 -4.67
N LYS A 95 -4.51 0.90 -5.55
CA LYS A 95 -4.01 0.75 -6.93
C LYS A 95 -2.49 0.93 -7.08
N VAL A 96 -1.81 1.32 -6.00
CA VAL A 96 -0.36 1.56 -5.97
C VAL A 96 0.33 0.32 -5.41
N LEU A 97 1.12 -0.37 -6.25
CA LEU A 97 1.79 -1.62 -5.86
C LEU A 97 2.76 -1.40 -4.68
N ASP A 98 3.55 -0.32 -4.68
CA ASP A 98 4.45 0.05 -3.57
C ASP A 98 3.70 0.15 -2.23
N GLY A 99 2.47 0.69 -2.26
CA GLY A 99 1.59 0.79 -1.09
C GLY A 99 1.13 -0.57 -0.58
N ALA A 100 0.79 -1.51 -1.47
CA ALA A 100 0.42 -2.86 -1.10
C ALA A 100 1.62 -3.68 -0.59
N VAL A 101 2.81 -3.50 -1.16
CA VAL A 101 4.05 -4.11 -0.64
C VAL A 101 4.32 -3.64 0.78
N LEU A 102 4.25 -2.33 1.03
CA LEU A 102 4.41 -1.78 2.37
C LEU A 102 3.37 -2.33 3.34
N ALA A 103 2.13 -2.52 2.89
CA ALA A 103 1.07 -3.14 3.69
C ALA A 103 1.43 -4.58 4.10
N ALA A 104 1.93 -5.40 3.18
CA ALA A 104 2.36 -6.76 3.46
C ALA A 104 3.55 -6.80 4.45
N GLU A 105 4.52 -5.91 4.29
CA GLU A 105 5.71 -5.83 5.15
C GLU A 105 5.41 -5.35 6.58
N MET A 106 4.33 -4.59 6.73
CA MET A 106 3.86 -4.04 8.00
C MET A 106 2.75 -4.87 8.65
N ALA A 107 2.18 -5.84 7.94
CA ALA A 107 1.17 -6.75 8.47
C ALA A 107 1.70 -7.59 9.64
N ARG A 108 0.81 -7.93 10.57
CA ARG A 108 1.09 -8.81 11.71
C ARG A 108 1.04 -10.28 11.27
N GLY A 109 1.74 -11.12 12.01
CA GLY A 109 1.87 -12.55 11.74
C GLY A 109 3.28 -12.92 11.28
N ASP A 110 3.60 -14.21 11.35
CA ASP A 110 4.90 -14.77 11.00
C ASP A 110 4.92 -15.35 9.58
N GLY A 111 3.78 -15.28 8.89
CA GLY A 111 3.62 -15.63 7.49
C GLY A 111 4.48 -14.79 6.54
N ARG A 112 4.62 -15.28 5.31
CA ARG A 112 5.33 -14.56 4.24
C ARG A 112 4.56 -13.31 3.85
N CYS A 113 5.26 -12.23 3.51
CA CYS A 113 4.64 -11.07 2.88
C CYS A 113 4.07 -11.48 1.51
N ARG A 114 2.79 -11.20 1.29
CA ARG A 114 2.07 -11.50 0.05
C ARG A 114 1.29 -10.29 -0.41
N VAL A 115 1.19 -10.14 -1.73
CA VAL A 115 0.39 -9.08 -2.36
C VAL A 115 -0.61 -9.76 -3.29
N TYR A 116 -1.89 -9.63 -2.97
CA TYR A 116 -2.97 -10.22 -3.75
C TYR A 116 -3.59 -9.19 -4.68
N ILE A 117 -3.96 -9.64 -5.88
CA ILE A 117 -4.84 -8.90 -6.78
C ILE A 117 -6.26 -9.22 -6.36
N VAL A 118 -7.07 -8.19 -6.13
CA VAL A 118 -8.37 -8.34 -5.50
C VAL A 118 -9.50 -7.61 -6.21
N GLU A 119 -10.72 -8.16 -6.08
CA GLU A 119 -11.95 -7.60 -6.63
C GLU A 119 -13.02 -7.40 -5.53
N PRO A 120 -13.39 -6.15 -5.22
CA PRO A 120 -14.44 -5.85 -4.26
C PRO A 120 -15.81 -6.36 -4.74
N GLN A 121 -16.58 -6.97 -3.84
CA GLN A 121 -17.94 -7.44 -4.11
C GLN A 121 -19.00 -6.37 -3.80
N GLY A 122 -18.62 -5.11 -3.91
CA GLY A 122 -19.43 -3.95 -3.53
C GLY A 122 -18.69 -2.64 -3.75
N PRO A 123 -19.30 -1.50 -3.34
CA PRO A 123 -18.65 -0.21 -3.44
C PRO A 123 -17.38 -0.14 -2.59
N VAL A 124 -16.46 0.71 -3.02
CA VAL A 124 -15.27 1.11 -2.26
C VAL A 124 -15.32 2.61 -2.03
N GLU A 125 -14.76 3.04 -0.91
CA GLU A 125 -14.59 4.46 -0.58
C GLU A 125 -13.11 4.77 -0.31
N ASP A 126 -12.73 6.03 -0.43
CA ASP A 126 -11.36 6.48 -0.14
C ASP A 126 -10.98 6.14 1.31
N ASP A 127 -9.75 5.66 1.52
CA ASP A 127 -9.24 5.40 2.86
C ASP A 127 -9.00 6.72 3.61
N PRO A 128 -9.77 7.02 4.68
CA PRO A 128 -9.64 8.27 5.42
C PRO A 128 -8.34 8.37 6.21
N ASN A 129 -7.54 7.30 6.33
CA ASN A 129 -6.26 7.34 7.03
C ASN A 129 -5.13 7.97 6.20
N VAL A 130 -5.34 8.11 4.89
CA VAL A 130 -4.37 8.66 3.94
C VAL A 130 -4.92 9.74 3.03
N THR A 131 -6.24 9.77 2.85
CA THR A 131 -6.91 10.78 2.04
C THR A 131 -7.01 12.09 2.82
N ASP A 132 -6.63 13.19 2.19
CA ASP A 132 -6.64 14.54 2.78
C ASP A 132 -5.89 14.63 4.13
N LYS A 133 -4.82 13.83 4.27
CA LYS A 133 -3.92 13.88 5.44
C LYS A 133 -2.65 14.64 5.12
N LYS A 134 -1.62 13.94 4.67
CA LYS A 134 -0.32 14.54 4.34
C LYS A 134 -0.38 15.30 3.01
N PHE A 135 -1.19 14.80 2.08
CA PHE A 135 -1.38 15.33 0.75
C PHE A 135 -2.87 15.54 0.49
N PRO A 136 -3.25 16.53 -0.34
CA PRO A 136 -4.64 16.74 -0.72
C PRO A 136 -5.14 15.59 -1.60
N GLY A 137 -6.40 15.20 -1.41
CA GLY A 137 -7.05 14.07 -2.09
C GLY A 137 -6.47 12.72 -1.70
N ASN A 138 -6.62 11.74 -2.60
CA ASN A 138 -6.15 10.36 -2.41
C ASN A 138 -5.04 10.00 -3.43
N PRO A 139 -3.83 10.59 -3.31
CA PRO A 139 -2.75 10.30 -4.25
C PRO A 139 -2.27 8.85 -4.16
N THR A 140 -2.43 8.21 -3.00
CA THR A 140 -2.07 6.80 -2.80
C THR A 140 -3.04 5.82 -3.45
N HIS A 141 -4.16 6.32 -4.00
CA HIS A 141 -5.26 5.49 -4.52
C HIS A 141 -5.62 4.35 -3.56
N SER A 142 -5.72 4.65 -2.27
CA SER A 142 -6.04 3.68 -1.22
C SER A 142 -7.53 3.76 -0.91
N TYR A 143 -8.15 2.60 -0.80
CA TYR A 143 -9.58 2.44 -0.64
C TYR A 143 -9.89 1.44 0.46
N ARG A 144 -11.13 1.49 0.94
CA ARG A 144 -11.68 0.51 1.89
C ARG A 144 -13.08 0.04 1.48
N SER A 145 -13.44 -1.18 1.87
CA SER A 145 -14.78 -1.75 1.63
C SER A 145 -15.28 -2.49 2.87
N ASP A 146 -16.56 -2.30 3.18
CA ASP A 146 -17.30 -3.04 4.22
C ASP A 146 -17.94 -4.33 3.65
N ARG A 147 -17.77 -4.58 2.35
CA ARG A 147 -18.22 -5.78 1.65
C ARG A 147 -17.04 -6.74 1.46
N PRO A 148 -17.31 -8.05 1.28
CA PRO A 148 -16.25 -9.01 0.98
C PRO A 148 -15.44 -8.60 -0.25
N VAL A 149 -14.17 -9.00 -0.26
CA VAL A 149 -13.24 -8.76 -1.36
C VAL A 149 -12.71 -10.11 -1.81
N GLN A 150 -12.78 -10.41 -3.10
CA GLN A 150 -12.32 -11.69 -3.64
C GLN A 150 -10.85 -11.62 -4.03
N VAL A 151 -10.08 -12.65 -3.71
CA VAL A 151 -8.73 -12.85 -4.25
C VAL A 151 -8.83 -13.43 -5.66
N ILE A 152 -8.37 -12.69 -6.66
CA ILE A 152 -8.41 -13.11 -8.08
C ILE A 152 -7.02 -13.45 -8.64
N GLY A 153 -5.96 -13.16 -7.89
CA GLY A 153 -4.59 -13.50 -8.25
C GLY A 153 -3.60 -13.12 -7.16
N GLU A 154 -2.33 -13.49 -7.35
CA GLU A 154 -1.21 -13.07 -6.50
C GLU A 154 -0.19 -12.33 -7.37
N MET A 155 0.24 -11.15 -6.92
CA MET A 155 1.32 -10.39 -7.54
C MET A 155 2.63 -10.83 -6.91
N THR A 156 3.53 -11.40 -7.73
CA THR A 156 4.83 -11.92 -7.28
C THR A 156 6.01 -11.09 -7.78
N ASP A 157 5.81 -10.24 -8.78
CA ASP A 157 6.86 -9.40 -9.37
C ASP A 157 6.89 -8.03 -8.66
N TRP A 158 7.44 -8.02 -7.45
CA TRP A 158 7.65 -6.80 -6.67
C TRP A 158 8.94 -6.89 -5.86
N GLU A 159 9.53 -5.73 -5.59
CA GLU A 159 10.73 -5.61 -4.77
C GLU A 159 10.36 -5.23 -3.33
N PRO A 160 10.91 -5.90 -2.30
CA PRO A 160 10.73 -5.48 -0.92
C PRO A 160 11.41 -4.12 -0.67
N HIS A 161 10.94 -3.42 0.36
CA HIS A 161 11.59 -2.22 0.83
C HIS A 161 12.89 -2.53 1.56
N SER A 162 13.80 -1.55 1.61
CA SER A 162 15.03 -1.69 2.38
C SER A 162 14.72 -1.81 3.88
N PRO A 163 15.50 -2.61 4.65
CA PRO A 163 15.33 -2.72 6.10
C PRO A 163 15.37 -1.36 6.82
N GLU A 164 16.22 -0.43 6.35
CA GLU A 164 16.36 0.92 6.91
C GLU A 164 15.14 1.78 6.65
N TYR A 165 14.48 1.60 5.50
CA TYR A 165 13.21 2.26 5.23
C TYR A 165 12.12 1.74 6.17
N LEU A 166 11.99 0.42 6.29
CA LEU A 166 10.99 -0.21 7.16
C LEU A 166 11.22 0.14 8.64
N GLN A 167 12.48 0.22 9.08
CA GLN A 167 12.83 0.67 10.42
C GLN A 167 12.36 2.11 10.66
N ARG A 168 12.72 3.05 9.79
CA ARG A 168 12.30 4.45 9.91
C ARG A 168 10.77 4.60 9.90
N PHE A 169 10.09 3.78 9.09
CA PHE A 169 8.63 3.76 9.03
C PHE A 169 8.03 3.31 10.38
N ARG A 170 8.54 2.22 10.96
CA ARG A 170 8.13 1.71 12.28
C ARG A 170 8.39 2.73 13.40
N GLU A 171 9.57 3.33 13.43
CA GLU A 171 9.92 4.38 14.40
C GLU A 171 8.95 5.56 14.31
N GLY A 172 8.56 5.95 13.09
CA GLY A 172 7.54 6.98 12.88
C GLY A 172 6.17 6.60 13.47
N LEU A 173 5.73 5.34 13.34
CA LEU A 173 4.50 4.85 14.00
C LEU A 173 4.60 4.95 15.52
N GLU A 174 5.74 4.57 16.08
CA GLU A 174 5.96 4.60 17.54
C GLU A 174 5.93 6.02 18.09
N VAL A 175 6.52 6.99 17.37
CA VAL A 175 6.42 8.41 17.72
C VAL A 175 4.96 8.87 17.71
N LEU A 176 4.20 8.53 16.67
CA LEU A 176 2.77 8.87 16.59
C LEU A 176 1.97 8.25 17.74
N ARG A 177 2.27 7.00 18.12
CA ARG A 177 1.62 6.32 19.26
C ARG A 177 1.93 7.01 20.58
N ARG A 178 3.21 7.31 20.83
CA ARG A 178 3.66 7.98 22.08
C ARG A 178 3.02 9.36 22.25
N GLU A 179 2.77 10.05 21.15
CA GLU A 179 2.15 11.38 21.14
C GLU A 179 0.61 11.34 21.10
N GLY A 180 -0.01 10.16 21.08
CA GLY A 180 -1.47 10.01 20.99
C GLY A 180 -2.05 10.43 19.63
N ARG A 181 -1.21 10.58 18.60
CA ARG A 181 -1.60 11.03 17.25
C ARG A 181 -1.83 9.88 16.27
N ALA A 182 -1.54 8.64 16.66
CA ALA A 182 -1.81 7.43 15.88
C ALA A 182 -3.32 7.08 15.87
N VAL A 183 -4.16 8.02 15.44
CA VAL A 183 -5.61 7.83 15.28
C VAL A 183 -5.86 6.82 14.16
N LEU A 184 -6.75 5.86 14.42
CA LEU A 184 -7.19 4.87 13.46
C LEU A 184 -8.62 5.21 13.06
N TYR A 185 -8.85 5.48 11.78
CA TYR A 185 -10.18 5.69 11.22
C TYR A 185 -10.65 4.38 10.58
N ASP A 186 -11.62 3.75 11.21
CA ASP A 186 -12.19 2.45 10.86
C ASP A 186 -13.65 2.39 11.30
#